data_AF-A0A2T5ER66-F1
#
_entry.id   AF-A0A2T5ER66-F1
#
_cell.length_a   1.000
_cell.length_b   1.000
_cell.length_c   1.000
_cell.angle_alpha   90.00
_cell.angle_beta   90.00
_cell.angle_gamma   90.00
#
_symmetry.space_group_name_H-M   'P 1'
#
loop_
_entity.id
_entity.type
_entity.pdbx_description
1 polymer ?
#
loop_
_entity_poly.entity_id
_entity_poly.type
_entity_poly.pdbx_seq_one_letter_code
_entity_poly.pdbx_strand_id
1 'polypeptide(L)'
;MSVHLVKEQVFEFLSTKNPEVIAIKGRWGVGKTFAWNAFIQDYKNDIAVKSYSYVSLFGSNSIQDIRRSVFENTIDTGIIGESDDLAALKKNYKSVGKVIGRKSGNALKELAKPIAGVALKGMGSSIDKAYESFAFATLNETLICFDDIERHSKGVSLRDFWGWYPV
;
A
#
# COMPACT_ATOMS: atom_id res chain seq x y z
N MET A 1 20.07 8.81 -20.61
CA MET A 1 18.74 8.24 -20.92
C MET A 1 17.89 9.36 -21.48
N SER A 2 17.27 9.18 -22.65
CA SER A 2 16.33 10.20 -23.15
C SER A 2 15.06 10.17 -22.29
N VAL A 3 14.38 11.31 -22.16
CA VAL A 3 13.08 11.38 -21.45
C VAL A 3 12.05 10.45 -22.11
N HIS A 4 12.15 10.27 -23.43
CA HIS A 4 11.32 9.36 -24.19
C HIS A 4 11.46 7.91 -23.71
N LEU A 5 12.69 7.42 -23.55
CA LEU A 5 12.94 6.07 -23.07
C LEU A 5 12.40 5.84 -21.65
N VAL A 6 12.48 6.85 -20.77
CA VAL A 6 11.90 6.75 -19.42
C VAL A 6 10.38 6.58 -19.48
N LYS A 7 9.70 7.35 -20.34
CA LYS A 7 8.24 7.24 -20.50
C LYS A 7 7.82 5.87 -21.02
N GLU A 8 8.51 5.37 -22.03
CA GLU A 8 8.25 4.05 -22.61
C GLU A 8 8.42 2.94 -21.58
N GLN A 9 9.50 2.97 -20.80
CA GLN A 9 9.76 1.97 -19.76
C GLN A 9 8.76 2.04 -18.60
N VAL A 10 8.34 3.24 -18.21
CA VAL A 10 7.28 3.39 -17.18
C VAL A 10 5.94 2.88 -17.72
N PHE A 11 5.59 3.19 -18.97
CA PHE A 11 4.36 2.70 -19.58
C PHE A 11 4.33 1.16 -19.65
N GLU A 12 5.40 0.54 -20.16
CA GLU A 12 5.53 -0.92 -20.22
C GLU A 12 5.39 -1.57 -18.83
N PHE A 13 6.05 -1.00 -17.82
CA PHE A 13 5.96 -1.43 -16.42
C PHE A 13 4.54 -1.32 -15.85
N LEU A 14 3.79 -0.26 -16.17
CA LEU A 14 2.42 -0.07 -15.67
C LEU A 14 1.41 -1.00 -16.37
N SER A 15 1.65 -1.33 -17.63
CA SER A 15 0.75 -2.12 -18.47
C SER A 15 0.91 -3.63 -18.35
N THR A 16 1.85 -4.11 -17.54
CA THR A 16 2.06 -5.54 -17.27
C THR A 16 1.48 -5.97 -15.93
N LYS A 17 1.06 -7.24 -15.84
CA LYS A 17 0.69 -7.89 -14.57
C LYS A 17 1.85 -8.65 -13.94
N ASN A 18 3.00 -8.68 -14.59
CA ASN A 18 4.16 -9.38 -14.08
C ASN A 18 4.69 -8.69 -12.81
N PRO A 19 5.14 -9.44 -11.81
CA PRO A 19 5.85 -8.88 -10.67
C PRO A 19 7.16 -8.24 -11.12
N GLU A 20 7.22 -6.92 -11.11
CA GLU A 20 8.37 -6.15 -11.58
C GLU A 20 8.69 -5.01 -10.60
N VAL A 21 9.92 -4.51 -10.66
CA VAL A 21 10.37 -3.37 -9.85
C VAL A 21 11.13 -2.40 -10.74
N ILE A 22 10.69 -1.14 -10.74
CA ILE A 22 11.40 -0.03 -11.38
C ILE A 22 11.96 0.92 -10.33
N ALA A 23 13.16 1.44 -10.57
CA ALA A 23 13.78 2.45 -9.71
C ALA A 23 14.06 3.73 -10.50
N ILE A 24 13.36 4.81 -10.16
CA ILE A 24 13.57 6.14 -10.77
C ILE A 24 14.67 6.87 -9.98
N LYS A 25 15.85 6.98 -10.58
CA LYS A 25 17.02 7.65 -9.97
C LYS A 25 17.31 8.99 -10.64
N GLY A 26 17.71 9.96 -9.82
CA GLY A 26 18.03 11.31 -10.28
C GLY A 26 18.43 12.21 -9.12
N ARG A 27 19.09 13.34 -9.43
CA ARG A 27 19.56 14.31 -8.43
C ARG A 27 18.41 14.86 -7.59
N TRP A 28 18.73 15.47 -6.46
CA TRP A 28 17.74 16.19 -5.65
C TRP A 28 17.08 17.31 -6.47
N GLY A 29 15.77 17.49 -6.32
CA GLY A 29 15.04 18.59 -6.97
C GLY A 29 14.76 18.44 -8.47
N VAL A 30 15.11 17.33 -9.12
CA VAL A 30 14.87 17.12 -10.58
C VAL A 30 13.41 16.75 -10.92
N GLY A 31 12.52 16.68 -9.94
CA GLY A 31 11.10 16.39 -10.14
C GLY A 31 10.75 14.91 -10.27
N LYS A 32 11.45 14.00 -9.60
CA LYS A 32 11.14 12.54 -9.63
C LYS A 32 9.71 12.23 -9.17
N THR A 33 9.33 12.72 -7.99
CA THR A 33 7.98 12.60 -7.42
C THR A 33 6.93 13.20 -8.35
N PHE A 34 7.22 14.39 -8.91
CA PHE A 34 6.34 15.05 -9.86
C PHE A 34 6.14 14.20 -11.13
N ALA A 35 7.23 13.66 -11.69
CA ALA A 35 7.19 12.82 -12.88
C ALA A 35 6.41 11.53 -12.62
N TRP A 36 6.63 10.86 -11.48
CA TRP A 36 5.87 9.67 -11.10
C TRP A 36 4.37 9.97 -11.00
N ASN A 37 3.99 11.04 -10.28
CA ASN A 37 2.59 11.42 -10.14
C ASN A 37 1.96 11.76 -11.50
N ALA A 38 2.69 12.42 -12.39
CA ALA A 38 2.24 12.67 -13.75
C ALA A 38 2.02 11.37 -14.54
N PHE A 39 2.95 10.42 -14.49
CA PHE A 39 2.81 9.13 -15.17
C PHE A 39 1.61 8.34 -14.67
N ILE A 40 1.37 8.32 -13.35
CA ILE A 40 0.23 7.62 -12.77
C ILE A 40 -1.10 8.24 -13.22
N GLN A 41 -1.16 9.57 -13.37
CA GLN A 41 -2.36 10.24 -13.87
C GLN A 41 -2.56 10.02 -15.38
N ASP A 42 -1.48 10.14 -16.16
CA ASP A 42 -1.50 10.02 -17.62
C ASP A 42 -1.87 8.59 -18.06
N TYR A 43 -1.37 7.57 -17.34
CA TYR A 43 -1.52 6.15 -17.69
C TYR A 43 -2.52 5.41 -16.83
N LYS A 44 -3.37 6.10 -16.06
CA LYS A 44 -4.30 5.45 -15.09
C LYS A 44 -5.20 4.38 -15.70
N ASN A 45 -5.55 4.51 -16.98
CA ASN A 45 -6.40 3.56 -17.71
C ASN A 45 -5.61 2.34 -18.23
N ASP A 46 -4.29 2.44 -18.28
CA ASP A 46 -3.39 1.42 -18.80
C ASP A 46 -2.73 0.60 -17.67
N ILE A 47 -2.95 0.98 -16.41
CA ILE A 47 -2.45 0.23 -15.25
C ILE A 47 -3.15 -1.14 -15.20
N ALA A 48 -2.38 -2.22 -15.37
CA ALA A 48 -2.93 -3.56 -15.50
C ALA A 48 -3.42 -4.17 -14.17
N VAL A 49 -2.96 -3.60 -13.05
CA VAL A 49 -3.33 -4.01 -11.69
C VAL A 49 -4.48 -3.18 -11.14
N LYS A 50 -5.20 -3.71 -10.15
CA LYS A 50 -6.46 -3.10 -9.65
C LYS A 50 -6.25 -2.08 -8.54
N SER A 51 -5.11 -2.18 -7.86
CA SER A 51 -4.83 -1.41 -6.67
C SER A 51 -3.57 -0.59 -6.84
N TYR A 52 -3.55 0.61 -6.27
CA TYR A 52 -2.39 1.49 -6.24
C TYR A 52 -2.17 2.02 -4.81
N SER A 53 -0.94 2.03 -4.34
CA SER A 53 -0.57 2.63 -3.05
C SER A 53 0.66 3.52 -3.20
N TYR A 54 0.53 4.78 -2.82
CA TYR A 54 1.65 5.71 -2.70
C TYR A 54 2.09 5.81 -1.24
N VAL A 55 3.37 5.55 -0.96
CA VAL A 55 3.95 5.61 0.38
C VAL A 55 5.26 6.38 0.35
N SER A 56 5.29 7.51 1.05
CA SER A 56 6.56 8.17 1.39
C SER A 56 7.18 7.47 2.60
N LEU A 57 8.46 7.11 2.52
CA LEU A 57 9.20 6.55 3.64
C LEU A 57 9.67 7.60 4.65
N PHE A 58 9.41 8.88 4.36
CA PHE A 58 9.72 9.97 5.28
C PHE A 58 8.83 9.90 6.52
N GLY A 59 9.46 9.81 7.69
CA GLY A 59 8.76 9.76 8.98
C GLY A 59 8.27 8.36 9.41
N SER A 60 8.41 7.33 8.57
CA SER A 60 8.15 5.94 8.97
C SER A 60 9.27 5.43 9.88
N ASN A 61 8.93 4.96 11.08
CA ASN A 61 9.91 4.59 12.12
C ASN A 61 10.18 3.08 12.21
N SER A 62 9.36 2.28 11.53
CA SER A 62 9.46 0.82 11.53
C SER A 62 8.92 0.22 10.23
N ILE A 63 9.25 -1.05 9.98
CA ILE A 63 8.67 -1.83 8.87
C ILE A 63 7.16 -1.96 9.04
N GLN A 64 6.68 -2.06 10.28
CA GLN A 64 5.26 -2.13 10.61
C GLN A 64 4.53 -0.85 10.20
N ASP A 65 5.13 0.32 10.39
CA ASP A 65 4.56 1.60 9.94
C ASP A 65 4.44 1.66 8.42
N ILE A 66 5.43 1.13 7.71
CA ILE A 66 5.42 1.08 6.23
C ILE A 66 4.30 0.15 5.75
N ARG A 67 4.19 -1.04 6.32
CA ARG A 67 3.10 -2.00 5.99
C ARG A 67 1.73 -1.39 6.20
N ARG A 68 1.57 -0.73 7.36
CA ARG A 68 0.35 -0.03 7.70
C ARG A 68 0.04 1.07 6.70
N SER A 69 1.04 1.88 6.34
CA SER A 69 0.90 2.96 5.36
C SER A 69 0.53 2.44 3.98
N VAL A 70 1.14 1.34 3.51
CA VAL A 70 0.77 0.74 2.23
C VAL A 70 -0.71 0.35 2.22
N PHE A 71 -1.17 -0.34 3.27
CA PHE A 71 -2.57 -0.76 3.36
C PHE A 71 -3.53 0.43 3.48
N GLU A 72 -3.24 1.41 4.34
CA GLU A 72 -4.07 2.59 4.55
C GLU A 72 -4.19 3.43 3.27
N ASN A 73 -3.10 3.57 2.50
CA ASN A 73 -3.04 4.37 1.28
C ASN A 73 -3.45 3.60 0.01
N THR A 74 -3.80 2.31 0.11
CA THR A 74 -4.19 1.53 -1.07
C THR A 74 -5.53 2.00 -1.62
N ILE A 75 -5.60 2.34 -2.90
CA ILE A 75 -6.81 2.74 -3.61
C ILE A 75 -7.04 1.89 -4.84
N ASP A 76 -8.26 1.92 -5.37
CA ASP A 76 -8.57 1.33 -6.66
C ASP A 76 -7.97 2.20 -7.78
N THR A 77 -7.37 1.58 -8.81
CA THR A 77 -6.76 2.33 -9.92
C THR A 77 -7.77 3.19 -10.67
N GLY A 78 -9.06 2.81 -10.67
CA GLY A 78 -10.13 3.58 -11.29
C GLY A 78 -10.45 4.91 -10.61
N ILE A 79 -10.05 5.12 -9.35
CA ILE A 79 -10.27 6.36 -8.60
C ILE A 79 -9.00 7.22 -8.46
N ILE A 80 -7.93 6.87 -9.17
CA ILE A 80 -6.70 7.67 -9.20
C ILE A 80 -7.02 9.09 -9.71
N GLY A 81 -6.63 10.09 -8.91
CA GLY A 81 -6.89 11.50 -9.19
C GLY A 81 -8.24 12.02 -8.73
N GLU A 82 -9.11 11.17 -8.16
CA GLU A 82 -10.32 11.62 -7.47
C GLU A 82 -9.93 12.05 -6.04
N SER A 83 -10.20 13.31 -5.71
CA SER A 83 -9.71 14.02 -4.51
C SER A 83 -10.37 13.59 -3.19
N ASP A 84 -10.90 12.38 -3.12
CA ASP A 84 -11.67 11.91 -1.98
C ASP A 84 -10.86 10.86 -1.20
N ASP A 85 -9.72 11.31 -0.66
CA ASP A 85 -8.87 10.56 0.29
C ASP A 85 -9.72 9.97 1.44
N LEU A 86 -10.77 10.68 1.84
CA LEU A 86 -11.75 10.22 2.82
C LEU A 86 -12.59 9.04 2.32
N ALA A 87 -12.92 8.99 1.03
CA ALA A 87 -13.68 7.88 0.44
C ALA A 87 -12.81 6.63 0.29
N ALA A 88 -11.54 6.79 -0.09
CA ALA A 88 -10.54 5.72 -0.12
C ALA A 88 -10.32 5.10 1.27
N LEU A 89 -10.02 5.93 2.27
CA LEU A 89 -9.89 5.51 3.66
C LEU A 89 -11.17 4.83 4.17
N LYS A 90 -12.34 5.41 3.89
CA LYS A 90 -13.64 4.85 4.30
C LYS A 90 -13.99 3.58 3.54
N LYS A 91 -13.52 3.37 2.31
CA LYS A 91 -13.73 2.14 1.51
C LYS A 91 -12.88 1.00 2.07
N ASN A 92 -11.62 1.27 2.43
CA ASN A 92 -10.71 0.32 3.08
C ASN A 92 -11.16 -0.02 4.51
N TYR A 93 -11.65 0.97 5.27
CA TYR A 93 -12.19 0.72 6.61
C TYR A 93 -13.55 0.01 6.56
N LYS A 94 -14.39 0.30 5.55
CA LYS A 94 -15.67 -0.40 5.32
C LYS A 94 -15.50 -1.82 4.80
N SER A 95 -14.43 -2.15 4.06
CA SER A 95 -14.17 -3.53 3.64
C SER A 95 -13.82 -4.39 4.85
N VAL A 96 -13.01 -3.88 5.79
CA VAL A 96 -12.81 -4.47 7.12
C VAL A 96 -14.13 -4.56 7.89
N GLY A 97 -14.93 -3.49 7.91
CA GLY A 97 -16.25 -3.46 8.54
C GLY A 97 -17.31 -4.40 7.92
N LYS A 98 -17.22 -4.70 6.61
CA LYS A 98 -18.13 -5.63 5.92
C LYS A 98 -17.82 -7.10 6.21
N VAL A 99 -16.56 -7.44 6.49
CA VAL A 99 -16.18 -8.76 7.03
C VAL A 99 -16.78 -8.94 8.42
N ILE A 100 -16.79 -7.88 9.23
CA ILE A 100 -17.45 -7.86 10.55
C ILE A 100 -19.00 -7.86 10.40
N GLY A 101 -19.53 -7.24 9.35
CA GLY A 101 -20.96 -6.98 9.18
C GLY A 101 -21.79 -8.02 8.44
N ARG A 102 -21.18 -9.06 7.83
CA ARG A 102 -21.95 -10.09 7.10
C ARG A 102 -22.35 -11.26 8.02
N LYS A 103 -23.55 -11.10 8.60
CA LYS A 103 -24.48 -12.14 9.08
C LYS A 103 -23.98 -13.02 10.25
N SER A 104 -24.48 -12.70 11.46
CA SER A 104 -25.13 -13.63 12.41
C SER A 104 -24.96 -13.09 13.82
N GLY A 105 -26.08 -12.75 14.49
CA GLY A 105 -26.07 -12.32 15.89
C GLY A 105 -25.47 -13.35 16.87
N ASN A 106 -25.24 -14.59 16.43
CA ASN A 106 -24.57 -15.63 17.20
C ASN A 106 -23.09 -15.84 16.77
N ALA A 107 -22.73 -15.68 15.50
CA ALA A 107 -21.34 -15.75 15.06
C ALA A 107 -20.54 -14.52 15.50
N LEU A 108 -21.18 -13.34 15.58
CA LEU A 108 -20.55 -12.14 16.12
C LEU A 108 -20.20 -12.31 17.60
N LYS A 109 -20.98 -13.07 18.39
CA LYS A 109 -20.66 -13.38 19.79
C LYS A 109 -19.51 -14.39 19.90
N GLU A 110 -19.42 -15.37 19.01
CA GLU A 110 -18.29 -16.31 18.98
C GLU A 110 -17.00 -15.70 18.44
N LEU A 111 -17.08 -14.74 17.51
CA LEU A 111 -15.94 -13.94 17.04
C LEU A 111 -15.58 -12.82 18.03
N ALA A 112 -16.56 -12.27 18.76
CA ALA A 112 -16.32 -11.27 19.80
C ALA A 112 -15.78 -11.87 21.10
N LYS A 113 -15.91 -13.17 21.35
CA LYS A 113 -15.28 -13.84 22.51
C LYS A 113 -13.74 -13.81 22.47
N PRO A 114 -13.07 -14.18 21.37
CA PRO A 114 -11.62 -13.99 21.24
C PRO A 114 -11.25 -12.51 21.19
N ILE A 115 -12.07 -11.63 20.60
CA ILE A 115 -11.81 -10.17 20.60
C ILE A 115 -11.94 -9.56 22.03
N ALA A 116 -12.92 -9.99 22.82
CA ALA A 116 -13.09 -9.57 24.21
C ALA A 116 -12.00 -10.16 25.11
N GLY A 117 -11.59 -11.41 24.86
CA GLY A 117 -10.42 -12.02 25.51
C GLY A 117 -9.10 -11.34 25.14
N VAL A 118 -8.97 -10.81 23.92
CA VAL A 118 -7.83 -10.03 23.40
C VAL A 118 -7.83 -8.59 23.94
N ALA A 119 -9.00 -7.98 24.10
CA ALA A 119 -9.13 -6.67 24.76
C ALA A 119 -8.80 -6.74 26.26
N LEU A 120 -9.08 -7.89 26.90
CA LEU A 120 -8.76 -8.15 28.31
C LEU A 120 -7.33 -8.69 28.53
N LYS A 121 -6.65 -9.20 27.49
CA LYS A 121 -5.25 -9.65 27.54
C LYS A 121 -4.42 -8.97 26.46
N GLY A 122 -3.85 -7.81 26.80
CA GLY A 122 -2.63 -7.30 26.16
C GLY A 122 -2.75 -7.02 24.67
N MET A 123 -3.09 -5.78 24.36
CA MET A 123 -3.04 -5.15 23.04
C MET A 123 -1.64 -5.37 22.39
N GLY A 124 -1.55 -6.21 21.36
CA GLY A 124 -0.31 -6.34 20.57
C GLY A 124 -0.28 -7.52 19.60
N SER A 125 -0.38 -8.76 20.06
CA SER A 125 0.12 -9.89 19.24
C SER A 125 -0.88 -10.54 18.27
N SER A 126 -2.19 -10.46 18.54
CA SER A 126 -3.21 -11.18 17.73
C SER A 126 -3.90 -10.29 16.68
N ILE A 127 -4.03 -8.99 16.95
CA ILE A 127 -4.60 -8.03 16.00
C ILE A 127 -3.61 -7.79 14.85
N ASP A 128 -2.32 -7.66 15.16
CA ASP A 128 -1.27 -7.49 14.16
C ASP A 128 -1.18 -8.69 13.22
N LYS A 129 -1.33 -9.92 13.71
CA LYS A 129 -1.30 -11.12 12.86
C LYS A 129 -2.51 -11.24 11.93
N ALA A 130 -3.70 -10.85 12.40
CA ALA A 130 -4.89 -10.80 11.56
C ALA A 130 -4.77 -9.68 10.53
N TYR A 131 -4.32 -8.50 10.94
CA TYR A 131 -4.07 -7.36 10.07
C TYR A 131 -3.04 -7.68 8.98
N GLU A 132 -1.91 -8.29 9.33
CA GLU A 132 -0.87 -8.74 8.38
C GLU A 132 -1.46 -9.71 7.35
N SER A 133 -2.20 -10.72 7.79
CA SER A 133 -2.81 -11.71 6.88
C SER A 133 -3.80 -11.08 5.89
N PHE A 134 -4.59 -10.10 6.35
CA PHE A 134 -5.53 -9.35 5.50
C PHE A 134 -4.82 -8.34 4.59
N ALA A 135 -3.77 -7.69 5.08
CA ALA A 135 -2.94 -6.77 4.29
C ALA A 135 -2.30 -7.53 3.14
N PHE A 136 -1.63 -8.66 3.39
CA PHE A 136 -1.02 -9.48 2.32
C PHE A 136 -2.03 -9.94 1.26
N ALA A 137 -3.25 -10.34 1.66
CA ALA A 137 -4.28 -10.72 0.71
C ALA A 137 -4.75 -9.53 -0.18
N THR A 138 -4.69 -8.31 0.36
CA THR A 138 -5.07 -7.07 -0.33
C THR A 138 -3.95 -6.54 -1.24
N LEU A 139 -2.69 -6.89 -0.95
CA LEU A 139 -1.52 -6.48 -1.76
C LEU A 139 -1.34 -7.30 -3.04
N ASN A 140 -2.12 -8.38 -3.24
CA ASN A 140 -2.13 -9.10 -4.52
C ASN A 140 -2.64 -8.17 -5.63
N GLU A 141 -1.96 -8.18 -6.79
CA GLU A 141 -2.27 -7.27 -7.91
C GLU A 141 -2.28 -5.78 -7.48
N THR A 142 -1.24 -5.33 -6.78
CA THR A 142 -1.09 -3.92 -6.33
C THR A 142 0.19 -3.28 -6.86
N LEU A 143 0.05 -2.09 -7.43
CA LEU A 143 1.16 -1.19 -7.75
C LEU A 143 1.53 -0.39 -6.50
N ILE A 144 2.79 -0.44 -6.07
CA ILE A 144 3.24 0.28 -4.89
C ILE A 144 4.38 1.24 -5.27
N CYS A 145 4.20 2.52 -4.96
CA CYS A 145 5.27 3.52 -5.05
C CYS A 145 5.85 3.78 -3.67
N PHE A 146 7.14 3.49 -3.51
CA PHE A 146 7.91 3.93 -2.35
C PHE A 146 8.73 5.16 -2.73
N ASP A 147 8.33 6.33 -2.23
CA ASP A 147 9.08 7.57 -2.40
C ASP A 147 9.95 7.88 -1.17
N ASP A 148 10.87 8.82 -1.32
CA ASP A 148 11.72 9.32 -0.23
C ASP A 148 12.58 8.26 0.45
N ILE A 149 13.01 7.24 -0.30
CA ILE A 149 13.89 6.18 0.20
C ILE A 149 15.15 6.75 0.86
N GLU A 150 15.71 7.85 0.33
CA GLU A 150 16.88 8.50 0.91
C GLU A 150 16.61 9.18 2.27
N ARG A 151 15.35 9.40 2.63
CA ARG A 151 14.93 10.05 3.87
C ARG A 151 14.28 9.10 4.88
N HIS A 152 14.46 7.79 4.69
CA HIS A 152 14.00 6.78 5.65
C HIS A 152 14.59 7.02 7.05
N SER A 153 13.83 6.66 8.09
CA SER A 153 14.32 6.79 9.47
C SER A 153 15.42 5.77 9.77
N LYS A 154 16.27 6.07 10.77
CA LYS A 154 17.29 5.13 11.26
C LYS A 154 16.72 3.83 11.82
N GLY A 155 15.43 3.80 12.16
CA GLY A 155 14.73 2.61 12.65
C GLY A 155 14.36 1.61 11.54
N VAL A 156 14.47 2.01 10.27
CA VAL A 156 14.21 1.16 9.11
C VAL A 156 15.53 0.85 8.41
N SER A 157 16.03 -0.35 8.57
CA SER A 157 17.14 -0.83 7.74
C SER A 157 16.66 -1.03 6.31
N LEU A 158 17.38 -0.49 5.32
CA LEU A 158 17.07 -0.74 3.91
C LEU A 158 17.08 -2.23 3.58
N ARG A 159 17.97 -3.02 4.22
CA ARG A 159 18.00 -4.47 4.02
C ARG A 159 16.68 -5.11 4.47
N ASP A 160 16.13 -4.65 5.59
CA ASP A 160 14.88 -5.17 6.15
C ASP A 160 13.68 -4.72 5.32
N PHE A 161 13.74 -3.49 4.78
CA PHE A 161 12.76 -2.97 3.84
C PHE A 161 12.71 -3.79 2.54
N TRP A 162 13.87 -4.12 1.95
CA TRP A 162 13.92 -4.96 0.75
C TRP A 162 13.57 -6.43 1.02
N GLY A 163 13.95 -6.96 2.19
CA GLY A 163 13.67 -8.34 2.59
C GLY A 163 12.22 -8.60 3.03
N TRP A 164 11.41 -7.54 3.13
CA TRP A 164 10.00 -7.65 3.51
C TRP A 164 9.11 -8.14 2.37
N TYR A 165 9.42 -7.84 1.10
CA TYR A 165 8.53 -8.22 0.01
C TYR A 165 8.56 -9.74 -0.20
N PRO A 166 7.43 -10.45 -0.04
CA PRO A 166 7.37 -11.86 -0.39
C PRO A 166 7.48 -11.95 -1.92
N VAL A 167 8.55 -12.58 -2.39
CA VAL A 167 8.72 -12.95 -3.81
C VAL A 167 7.72 -14.06 -4.16
#